data_AF-I1QA86-F1
#
_entry.id   AF-I1QA86-F1
#
_cell.length_a   1.000
_cell.length_b   1.000
_cell.length_c   1.000
_cell.angle_alpha   90.00
_cell.angle_beta   90.00
_cell.angle_gamma   90.00
#
_symmetry.space_group_name_H-M   'P 1'
#
loop_
_entity.id
_entity.type
_entity.pdbx_description
1 polymer ?
#
loop_
_entity_poly.entity_id
_entity_poly.type
_entity_poly.pdbx_seq_one_letter_code
_entity_poly.pdbx_strand_id
1 'polypeptide(L)'
;MQMHDERQEGMWLQEENDVLHAENKVLKEAIWANICFTCGSPVVPAIPTVHHRYLSFQNMRLADELQHATAVFNMVAQDADVGLPPVFPLT
;
A
#
# COMPACT_ATOMS: atom_id res chain seq x y z
N MET A 1 -4.87 30.96 25.85
CA MET A 1 -4.90 29.58 26.37
C MET A 1 -4.80 28.56 25.23
N GLN A 2 -5.58 28.71 24.15
CA GLN A 2 -5.57 27.78 23.00
C GLN A 2 -4.20 27.62 22.29
N MET A 3 -3.47 28.70 22.02
CA MET A 3 -2.16 28.63 21.33
C MET A 3 -1.08 27.86 22.11
N HIS A 4 -1.15 27.86 23.45
CA HIS A 4 -0.19 27.10 24.27
C HIS A 4 -0.48 25.59 24.20
N ASP A 5 -1.76 25.24 24.11
CA ASP A 5 -2.25 23.87 24.00
C ASP A 5 -1.87 23.26 22.64
N GLU A 6 -2.12 23.99 21.55
CA GLU A 6 -1.72 23.58 20.18
C GLU A 6 -0.21 23.40 20.04
N ARG A 7 0.58 24.25 20.70
CA ARG A 7 2.04 24.13 20.71
C ARG A 7 2.49 22.89 21.48
N GLN A 8 1.84 22.59 22.59
CA GLN A 8 2.17 21.42 23.41
C GLN A 8 1.75 20.12 22.71
N GLU A 9 0.59 20.11 22.07
CA GLU A 9 0.13 19.01 21.21
C GLU A 9 1.07 18.81 20.02
N GLY A 10 1.48 19.88 19.34
CA GLY A 10 2.43 19.80 18.23
C GLY A 10 3.81 19.26 18.65
N MET A 11 4.27 19.62 19.85
CA MET A 11 5.51 19.05 20.41
C MET A 11 5.38 17.56 20.70
N TRP A 12 4.25 17.14 21.29
CA TRP A 12 3.97 15.72 21.56
C TRP A 12 3.89 14.90 20.27
N LEU A 13 3.16 15.41 19.27
CA LEU A 13 3.04 14.76 17.97
C LEU A 13 4.38 14.66 17.25
N GLN A 14 5.24 15.68 17.34
CA GLN A 14 6.58 15.62 16.76
C GLN A 14 7.42 14.53 17.46
N GLU A 15 7.36 14.45 18.78
CA GLU A 15 8.08 13.43 19.55
C GLU A 15 7.62 12.01 19.19
N GLU A 16 6.31 11.78 19.11
CA GLU A 16 5.74 10.50 18.68
C GLU A 16 6.12 10.16 17.23
N ASN A 17 6.10 11.15 16.34
CA ASN A 17 6.50 10.99 14.95
C ASN A 17 7.98 10.61 14.81
N ASP A 18 8.86 11.23 15.61
CA ASP A 18 10.29 10.92 15.63
C ASP A 18 10.53 9.47 16.13
N VAL A 19 9.80 9.03 17.16
CA VAL A 19 9.85 7.64 17.65
C VAL A 19 9.39 6.67 16.57
N LEU A 20 8.23 6.92 15.94
CA LEU A 20 7.72 6.09 14.85
C LEU A 20 8.68 6.03 13.67
N HIS A 21 9.34 7.15 13.33
CA HIS A 21 10.35 7.16 12.27
C HIS A 21 11.57 6.33 12.63
N ALA A 22 12.03 6.37 13.88
CA ALA A 22 13.13 5.54 14.34
C ALA A 22 12.76 4.05 14.27
N GLU A 23 11.58 3.65 14.77
CA GLU A 23 11.10 2.27 14.68
C GLU A 23 10.95 1.80 13.23
N ASN A 24 10.37 2.64 12.38
CA ASN A 24 10.17 2.35 10.97
C ASN A 24 11.51 2.16 10.25
N LYS A 25 12.52 2.96 10.59
CA LYS A 25 13.88 2.80 10.07
C LYS A 25 14.46 1.43 10.43
N VAL A 26 14.38 1.03 11.70
CA VAL A 26 14.92 -0.27 12.15
C VAL A 26 14.16 -1.44 11.51
N LEU A 27 12.83 -1.34 11.39
CA LEU A 27 12.03 -2.36 10.70
C LEU A 27 12.41 -2.49 9.22
N LYS A 28 12.60 -1.37 8.51
CA LYS A 28 13.06 -1.37 7.12
C LYS A 28 14.44 -1.99 6.97
N GLU A 29 15.36 -1.68 7.88
CA GLU A 29 16.70 -2.29 7.90
C GLU A 29 16.63 -3.81 8.13
N ALA A 30 15.78 -4.26 9.06
CA ALA A 30 15.55 -5.69 9.30
C ALA A 30 14.95 -6.41 8.08
N ILE A 31 13.99 -5.78 7.40
CA ILE A 31 13.41 -6.31 6.15
C ILE A 31 14.48 -6.41 5.05
N TRP A 32 15.29 -5.37 4.86
CA TRP A 32 16.38 -5.39 3.87
C TRP A 32 17.44 -6.43 4.18
N ALA A 33 17.78 -6.61 5.46
CA ALA A 33 18.70 -7.64 5.91
C ALA A 33 18.08 -9.05 5.89
N ASN A 34 16.78 -9.18 5.56
CA ASN A 34 16.01 -10.42 5.64
C ASN A 34 16.16 -11.09 7.01
N ILE A 35 15.92 -10.35 8.09
CA ILE A 35 15.94 -10.86 9.47
C ILE A 35 14.62 -10.54 10.18
N CYS A 36 14.25 -11.39 11.13
CA CYS A 36 13.10 -11.14 11.98
C CYS A 36 13.46 -10.03 12.98
N PHE A 37 12.73 -8.93 12.97
CA PHE A 37 12.94 -7.82 13.90
C PHE A 37 12.85 -8.23 15.38
N THR A 38 12.03 -9.24 15.69
CA THR A 38 11.80 -9.67 17.08
C THR A 38 12.89 -10.59 17.62
N CYS A 39 13.43 -11.51 16.80
CA CYS A 39 14.37 -12.54 17.27
C CYS A 39 15.73 -12.55 16.55
N GLY A 40 15.94 -11.67 15.58
CA GLY A 40 17.19 -11.54 14.82
C GLY A 40 17.50 -12.71 13.88
N SER A 41 16.62 -13.71 13.78
CA SER A 41 16.84 -14.88 12.95
C SER A 41 16.68 -14.52 11.46
N PRO A 42 17.53 -15.06 10.56
CA PRO A 42 17.35 -14.89 9.12
C PRO A 42 15.96 -15.36 8.69
N VAL A 43 15.23 -14.46 8.05
CA VAL A 43 14.03 -14.77 7.31
C VAL A 43 14.49 -15.19 5.93
N VAL A 44 14.42 -16.47 5.61
CA VAL A 44 14.62 -16.90 4.22
C VAL A 44 13.39 -16.45 3.43
N PRO A 45 13.51 -15.53 2.45
CA PRO A 45 12.38 -15.21 1.60
C PRO A 45 11.94 -16.50 0.92
N ALA A 46 10.70 -16.91 1.16
CA ALA A 46 10.20 -18.14 0.58
C ALA A 46 10.31 -18.03 -0.94
N ILE A 47 11.06 -18.95 -1.57
CA ILE A 47 11.08 -19.04 -3.02
C ILE A 47 9.62 -19.24 -3.46
N PRO A 48 9.05 -18.36 -4.29
CA PRO A 48 7.65 -18.46 -4.66
C PRO A 48 7.41 -19.82 -5.32
N THR A 49 6.46 -20.58 -4.78
CA THR A 49 6.08 -21.88 -5.34
C THR A 49 5.58 -21.71 -6.76
N VAL A 50 5.61 -22.77 -7.56
CA VAL A 50 5.06 -22.75 -8.93
C VAL A 50 3.61 -22.28 -8.94
N HIS A 51 2.81 -22.72 -7.96
CA HIS A 51 1.43 -22.27 -7.79
C HIS A 51 1.33 -20.77 -7.48
N HIS A 52 2.16 -20.26 -6.58
CA HIS A 52 2.20 -18.82 -6.30
C HIS A 52 2.55 -18.01 -7.55
N ARG A 53 3.57 -18.43 -8.31
CA ARG A 53 3.96 -17.76 -9.57
C ARG A 53 2.82 -17.77 -10.59
N TYR A 54 2.13 -18.90 -10.72
CA TYR A 54 0.96 -19.02 -11.58
C TYR A 54 -0.15 -18.03 -11.17
N LEU A 55 -0.49 -17.97 -9.87
CA LEU A 55 -1.48 -17.02 -9.36
C LEU A 55 -1.06 -15.57 -9.58
N SER A 56 0.20 -15.21 -9.33
CA SER A 56 0.71 -13.86 -9.62
C SER A 56 0.54 -13.49 -11.09
N PHE A 57 0.85 -14.42 -12.00
CA PHE A 57 0.64 -14.21 -13.44
C PHE A 57 -0.85 -14.03 -13.79
N GLN A 58 -1.73 -14.88 -13.27
CA GLN A 58 -3.16 -14.76 -13.52
C GLN A 58 -3.72 -13.44 -12.96
N ASN A 59 -3.30 -13.02 -11.77
CA ASN A 59 -3.72 -11.76 -11.17
C ASN A 59 -3.29 -10.55 -12.01
N MET A 60 -2.07 -10.55 -12.54
CA MET A 60 -1.63 -9.49 -13.46
C MET A 60 -2.49 -9.43 -14.72
N ARG A 61 -2.81 -10.59 -15.31
CA ARG A 61 -3.67 -10.65 -16.50
C ARG A 61 -5.09 -10.16 -16.19
N LEU A 62 -5.67 -10.60 -15.08
CA LEU A 62 -7.00 -10.18 -14.64
C LEU A 62 -7.07 -8.69 -14.33
N ALA A 63 -6.00 -8.12 -13.77
CA ALA A 63 -5.92 -6.68 -13.52
C ALA A 63 -5.94 -5.88 -14.84
N ASP A 64 -5.20 -6.31 -15.86
CA ASP A 64 -5.21 -5.70 -17.19
C ASP A 64 -6.59 -5.83 -17.88
N GLU A 65 -7.19 -7.02 -17.83
CA GLU A 65 -8.55 -7.27 -18.34
C GLU A 65 -9.58 -6.37 -17.65
N LEU A 66 -9.47 -6.22 -16.31
CA LEU A 66 -10.34 -5.34 -15.53
C LEU A 66 -10.14 -3.86 -15.90
N GLN A 67 -8.89 -3.40 -16.03
CA GLN A 67 -8.58 -2.03 -16.44
C GLN A 67 -9.16 -1.71 -17.81
N HIS A 68 -9.02 -2.62 -18.78
CA HIS A 68 -9.60 -2.46 -20.10
C HIS A 68 -11.14 -2.42 -20.03
N ALA A 69 -11.78 -3.35 -19.31
CA ALA A 69 -13.22 -3.37 -19.15
C ALA A 69 -13.75 -2.09 -18.47
N THR A 70 -13.07 -1.59 -17.44
CA THR A 70 -13.39 -0.33 -16.77
C THR A 70 -13.27 0.86 -17.73
N ALA A 71 -12.23 0.92 -18.57
CA ALA A 71 -12.07 1.98 -19.55
C ALA A 71 -13.20 1.97 -20.58
N VAL A 72 -13.53 0.80 -21.15
CA VAL A 72 -14.65 0.64 -22.09
C VAL A 72 -15.98 1.03 -21.43
N PHE A 73 -16.21 0.58 -20.20
CA PHE A 73 -17.42 0.92 -19.46
C PHE A 73 -17.56 2.44 -19.26
N ASN A 74 -16.49 3.11 -18.84
CA ASN A 74 -16.49 4.57 -18.66
C ASN A 74 -16.74 5.31 -19.98
N MET A 75 -16.20 4.82 -21.12
CA MET A 75 -16.48 5.40 -22.44
C MET A 75 -17.97 5.26 -22.80
N VAL A 76 -18.53 4.06 -22.67
CA VAL A 76 -19.95 3.81 -22.98
C VAL A 76 -20.88 4.60 -22.06
N ALA A 77 -20.55 4.70 -20.77
CA ALA A 77 -21.32 5.48 -19.82
C ALA A 77 -21.34 6.99 -20.17
N GLN A 78 -20.20 7.53 -20.62
CA GLN A 78 -20.10 8.91 -21.11
C GLN A 78 -20.92 9.12 -22.39
N ASP A 79 -20.80 8.22 -23.37
CA ASP A 79 -21.53 8.30 -24.63
C ASP A 79 -23.05 8.20 -24.46
N ALA A 80 -23.51 7.51 -23.42
CA ALA A 80 -24.91 7.28 -23.13
C ALA A 80 -25.56 8.38 -22.26
N ASP A 81 -24.83 9.42 -21.83
CA ASP A 81 -25.25 10.43 -20.82
C ASP A 81 -25.88 9.78 -19.56
N VAL A 82 -25.46 8.54 -19.27
CA VAL A 82 -25.86 7.86 -18.06
C VAL A 82 -24.96 8.43 -16.99
N GLY A 83 -25.49 9.30 -16.13
CA GLY A 83 -24.79 9.97 -15.01
C GLY A 83 -24.25 9.03 -13.93
N LEU A 84 -23.65 7.91 -14.33
CA LEU A 84 -22.97 6.95 -13.48
C LEU A 84 -21.60 7.51 -13.08
N PRO A 85 -21.21 7.37 -11.80
CA PRO A 85 -19.88 7.78 -11.37
C PRO A 85 -18.79 6.97 -12.10
N PRO A 86 -17.64 7.59 -12.42
CA PRO A 86 -16.53 6.89 -13.06
C PRO A 86 -16.01 5.77 -12.15
N VAL A 87 -15.85 4.58 -12.70
CA VAL A 87 -15.20 3.47 -12.00
C VAL A 87 -13.69 3.68 -12.07
N PHE A 88 -13.03 3.75 -10.92
CA PHE A 88 -11.58 3.92 -10.82
C PHE A 88 -10.87 2.55 -10.81
N PRO A 89 -9.73 2.41 -11.50
CA PRO A 89 -8.95 1.18 -11.46
C PRO A 89 -8.40 0.93 -10.05
N LEU A 90 -8.34 -0.33 -9.65
CA LEU A 90 -7.66 -0.76 -8.42
C LEU A 90 -6.14 -0.61 -8.61
N THR A 91 -5.52 0.29 -7.86
CA THR A 91 -4.05 0.47 -7.79
C THR A 91 -3.42 -0.42 -6.74
#